data_AF-A0A9N8VH41-F1
#
_entry.id   AF-A0A9N8VH41-F1
#
_cell.length_a   1.000
_cell.length_b   1.000
_cell.length_c   1.000
_cell.angle_alpha   90.00
_cell.angle_beta   90.00
_cell.angle_gamma   90.00
#
_symmetry.space_group_name_H-M   'P 1'
#
loop_
_entity.id
_entity.type
_entity.pdbx_description
1 polymer ?
#
loop_
_entity_poly.entity_id
_entity_poly.type
_entity_poly.pdbx_seq_one_letter_code
_entity_poly.pdbx_strand_id
1 'polypeptide(L)'
;MECLFCKIVKKETAAHIIAENEGILAILDAYPASDGHVLLITKKHFPNIAEIDEEKPRDSGNYLEYLGCYDPRSKEIKLDKDNIKKWLSQGAQPTDTVKSLFKKHL
;
A
#
# COMPACT_ATOMS: atom_id res chain seq x y z
N MET A 1 -9.02 -23.40 10.77
CA MET A 1 -7.81 -22.72 11.27
C MET A 1 -8.13 -21.23 11.36
N GLU A 2 -8.01 -20.60 12.52
CA GLU A 2 -8.35 -19.19 12.68
C GLU A 2 -7.18 -18.30 12.23
N CYS A 3 -7.37 -17.52 11.16
CA CYS A 3 -6.35 -16.61 10.65
C CYS A 3 -6.25 -15.34 11.52
N LEU A 4 -5.07 -15.03 12.04
CA LEU A 4 -4.80 -13.82 12.83
C LEU A 4 -5.16 -12.53 12.06
N PHE A 5 -4.76 -12.43 10.80
CA PHE A 5 -5.06 -11.25 9.98
C PHE A 5 -6.57 -11.07 9.75
N CYS A 6 -7.33 -12.16 9.63
CA CYS A 6 -8.79 -12.09 9.57
C CYS A 6 -9.38 -11.52 10.86
N LYS A 7 -8.87 -11.90 12.03
CA LYS A 7 -9.31 -11.33 13.32
C LYS A 7 -9.00 -9.84 13.40
N ILE A 8 -7.83 -9.42 12.92
CA ILE A 8 -7.45 -8.00 12.83
C ILE A 8 -8.40 -7.23 11.89
N VAL A 9 -8.69 -7.78 10.71
CA VAL A 9 -9.67 -7.19 9.77
C VAL A 9 -11.05 -7.04 10.41
N LYS A 10 -11.49 -8.05 11.17
CA LYS A 10 -12.76 -8.03 11.92
C LYS A 10 -12.73 -7.18 13.20
N LYS A 11 -11.60 -6.56 13.54
CA LYS A 11 -11.38 -5.79 14.77
C LYS A 11 -11.57 -6.61 16.07
N GLU A 12 -11.44 -7.93 15.98
CA GLU A 12 -11.49 -8.86 17.13
C GLU A 12 -10.15 -8.90 17.89
N THR A 13 -9.07 -8.41 17.28
CA THR A 13 -7.74 -8.31 17.86
C THR A 13 -7.22 -6.90 17.67
N ALA A 14 -6.58 -6.34 18.69
CA ALA A 14 -6.03 -5.00 18.64
C ALA A 14 -4.92 -4.90 17.59
N ALA A 15 -4.95 -3.82 16.80
CA ALA A 15 -3.89 -3.43 15.88
C ALA A 15 -3.92 -1.91 15.70
N HIS A 16 -2.75 -1.31 15.45
CA HIS A 16 -2.65 0.11 15.12
C HIS A 16 -3.00 0.34 13.65
N ILE A 17 -4.24 0.71 13.38
CA ILE A 17 -4.74 0.94 12.02
C ILE A 17 -4.38 2.35 11.58
N ILE A 18 -3.70 2.44 10.43
CA ILE A 18 -3.25 3.71 9.86
C ILE A 18 -4.23 4.19 8.78
N ALA A 19 -4.74 3.26 7.98
CA ALA A 19 -5.67 3.55 6.90
C ALA A 19 -6.49 2.31 6.55
N GLU A 20 -7.68 2.53 6.00
CA GLU A 20 -8.59 1.47 5.60
C GLU A 20 -9.45 1.94 4.42
N ASN A 21 -9.64 1.08 3.42
CA ASN A 21 -10.62 1.28 2.35
C ASN A 21 -11.50 0.03 2.19
N GLU A 22 -12.28 -0.07 1.11
CA GLU A 22 -13.19 -1.20 0.90
C GLU A 22 -12.48 -2.57 0.79
N GLY A 23 -11.23 -2.61 0.32
CA GLY A 23 -10.51 -3.85 0.04
C GLY A 23 -9.27 -4.14 0.89
N ILE A 24 -8.66 -3.10 1.46
CA ILE A 24 -7.36 -3.16 2.15
C ILE A 24 -7.46 -2.49 3.52
N LEU A 25 -6.74 -3.08 4.48
CA LEU A 25 -6.45 -2.54 5.79
C LEU A 25 -4.93 -2.34 5.94
N ALA A 26 -4.49 -1.14 6.31
CA ALA A 26 -3.10 -0.84 6.61
C ALA A 26 -2.89 -0.75 8.12
N ILE A 27 -1.93 -1.51 8.66
CA ILE A 27 -1.58 -1.50 10.09
C ILE A 27 -0.09 -1.31 10.30
N LEU A 28 0.31 -0.75 11.45
CA LEU A 28 1.70 -0.85 11.90
C LEU A 28 2.03 -2.29 12.29
N ASP A 29 3.22 -2.74 11.90
CA ASP A 29 3.75 -4.02 12.35
C ASP A 29 4.00 -3.98 13.87
N ALA A 30 3.66 -5.07 14.57
CA ALA A 30 3.95 -5.21 16.00
C ALA A 30 5.44 -5.45 16.28
N TYR A 31 6.18 -5.99 15.32
CA TYR A 31 7.62 -6.25 15.39
C TYR A 31 8.31 -5.63 14.17
N PRO A 32 8.34 -4.29 14.06
CA PRO A 32 8.83 -3.61 12.89
C PRO A 32 10.34 -3.82 12.70
N ALA A 33 10.78 -4.12 11.48
CA ALA A 33 12.20 -4.15 11.12
C ALA A 33 12.83 -2.75 11.05
N SER A 34 12.00 -1.72 10.87
CA SER A 34 12.37 -0.30 10.85
C SER A 34 11.18 0.56 11.25
N ASP A 35 11.44 1.78 11.73
CA ASP A 35 10.38 2.73 12.08
C ASP A 35 9.43 2.97 10.89
N GLY A 36 8.13 2.92 11.18
CA GLY A 36 7.10 3.08 10.17
C GLY A 36 6.88 1.86 9.27
N HIS A 37 7.31 0.65 9.66
CA HIS A 37 6.96 -0.57 8.92
C HIS A 37 5.44 -0.80 8.96
N VAL A 38 4.81 -0.78 7.78
CA VAL A 38 3.37 -0.93 7.59
C VAL A 38 3.06 -2.22 6.84
N LEU A 39 2.10 -2.99 7.33
CA LEU A 39 1.54 -4.14 6.65
C LEU A 39 0.25 -3.74 5.93
N LEU A 40 0.16 -4.06 4.64
CA LEU A 40 -1.07 -3.95 3.85
C LEU A 40 -1.75 -5.32 3.78
N ILE A 41 -2.96 -5.41 4.31
CA ILE A 41 -3.71 -6.65 4.47
C ILE A 41 -4.97 -6.57 3.62
N THR A 42 -5.21 -7.55 2.76
CA THR A 42 -6.48 -7.67 2.05
C THR A 42 -7.58 -8.06 3.02
N LYS A 43 -8.73 -7.38 2.94
CA LYS A 43 -9.90 -7.73 3.77
C LYS A 43 -10.46 -9.10 3.42
N LYS A 44 -10.34 -9.51 2.15
CA LYS A 44 -10.60 -10.87 1.72
C LYS A 44 -9.40 -11.76 2.08
N HIS A 45 -9.68 -12.93 2.65
CA HIS A 45 -8.66 -13.91 2.99
C HIS A 45 -8.19 -14.67 1.76
N PHE A 46 -6.86 -14.77 1.61
CA PHE A 46 -6.21 -15.63 0.65
C PHE A 46 -5.04 -16.36 1.36
N PRO A 47 -4.91 -17.69 1.24
CA PRO A 47 -3.82 -18.45 1.86
C PRO A 47 -2.43 -18.08 1.32
N ASN A 48 -2.34 -17.73 0.04
CA ASN A 48 -1.10 -17.35 -0.63
C ASN A 48 -1.39 -16.44 -1.84
N ILE A 49 -0.32 -15.92 -2.46
CA ILE A 49 -0.41 -14.99 -3.58
C ILE A 49 -1.01 -15.60 -4.86
N ALA A 50 -0.87 -16.91 -5.07
CA ALA A 50 -1.39 -17.55 -6.28
C ALA A 50 -2.92 -17.60 -6.29
N GLU A 51 -3.54 -17.64 -5.11
CA GLU A 51 -5.00 -17.64 -4.95
C GLU A 51 -5.62 -16.23 -5.05
N ILE A 52 -4.79 -15.18 -5.11
CA ILE A 52 -5.27 -13.79 -5.29
C ILE A 52 -5.72 -13.55 -6.74
N ASP A 53 -5.09 -14.21 -7.71
CA ASP A 53 -5.28 -13.95 -9.16
C ASP A 53 -6.64 -14.43 -9.70
N GLU A 54 -7.37 -15.29 -8.99
CA GLU A 54 -8.66 -15.82 -9.47
C GLU A 54 -9.78 -14.77 -9.49
N GLU A 55 -9.64 -13.65 -8.77
CA GLU A 55 -10.69 -12.61 -8.74
C GLU A 55 -10.25 -11.23 -9.21
N LYS A 56 -8.98 -10.85 -9.11
CA LYS A 56 -8.54 -9.46 -9.38
C LYS A 56 -7.04 -9.38 -9.71
N PRO A 57 -6.64 -8.91 -10.92
CA PRO A 57 -5.23 -8.70 -11.24
C PRO A 57 -4.55 -7.71 -10.29
N ARG A 58 -3.22 -7.76 -10.17
CA ARG A 58 -2.40 -6.81 -9.39
C ARG A 58 -2.70 -5.32 -9.66
N ASP A 59 -3.29 -5.02 -10.82
CA ASP A 59 -3.71 -3.68 -11.27
C ASP A 59 -5.16 -3.31 -10.90
N SER A 60 -5.86 -4.15 -10.13
CA SER A 60 -7.30 -4.02 -9.82
C SER A 60 -7.69 -2.84 -8.91
N GLY A 61 -6.80 -1.87 -8.70
CA GLY A 61 -7.20 -0.57 -8.12
C GLY A 61 -7.39 -0.55 -6.60
N ASN A 62 -6.98 -1.59 -5.86
CA ASN A 62 -7.13 -1.63 -4.41
C ASN A 62 -6.12 -0.76 -3.63
N TYR A 63 -5.41 0.16 -4.28
CA TYR A 63 -4.62 1.18 -3.59
C TYR A 63 -5.53 2.21 -2.92
N LEU A 64 -5.07 2.84 -1.83
CA LEU A 64 -5.80 3.96 -1.21
C LEU A 64 -5.95 5.11 -2.22
N GLU A 65 -4.86 5.50 -2.86
CA GLU A 65 -4.81 6.49 -3.93
C GLU A 65 -3.72 6.10 -4.94
N TYR A 66 -3.97 6.38 -6.22
CA TYR A 66 -2.97 6.20 -7.27
C TYR A 66 -2.00 7.40 -7.23
N LEU A 67 -0.71 7.14 -7.01
CA LEU A 67 0.33 8.19 -7.08
C LEU A 67 1.07 8.17 -8.40
N GLY A 68 1.12 7.01 -9.07
CA GLY A 68 1.84 6.86 -10.32
C GLY A 68 2.39 5.47 -10.56
N CYS A 69 3.05 5.31 -11.70
CA CYS A 69 3.76 4.11 -12.10
C CYS A 69 5.02 4.51 -12.88
N TYR A 70 6.10 3.75 -12.67
CA TYR A 70 7.30 3.78 -13.49
C TYR A 70 7.50 2.40 -14.10
N ASP A 71 7.49 2.32 -15.43
CA ASP A 71 7.84 1.09 -16.13
C ASP A 71 9.35 1.10 -16.44
N PRO A 72 10.16 0.21 -15.82
CA PRO A 72 11.60 0.16 -16.05
C PRO A 72 11.99 -0.34 -17.45
N ARG A 73 11.09 -1.01 -18.18
CA ARG A 73 11.34 -1.53 -19.53
C ARG A 73 11.17 -0.44 -20.58
N SER A 74 10.02 0.23 -20.58
CA SER A 74 9.73 1.34 -21.50
C SER A 74 10.31 2.67 -21.04
N LYS A 75 10.68 2.78 -19.76
CA LYS A 75 11.04 4.03 -19.06
C LYS A 75 9.90 5.04 -19.00
N GLU A 76 8.66 4.63 -19.27
CA GLU A 76 7.47 5.47 -19.14
C GLU A 76 7.20 5.79 -17.67
N ILE A 77 6.86 7.05 -17.39
CA ILE A 77 6.51 7.56 -16.07
C ILE A 77 5.13 8.20 -16.15
N LYS A 78 4.19 7.69 -15.36
CA LYS A 78 2.87 8.29 -15.12
C LYS A 78 2.80 8.70 -13.66
N LEU A 79 2.62 9.98 -13.37
CA LEU A 79 2.53 10.49 -12.00
C LEU A 79 1.24 11.29 -11.83
N ASP A 80 0.51 11.01 -10.77
CA ASP A 80 -0.59 11.86 -10.30
C ASP A 80 0.01 12.95 -9.40
N LYS A 81 0.25 14.11 -10.00
CA LYS A 81 0.95 15.21 -9.33
C LYS A 81 0.19 15.75 -8.13
N ASP A 82 -1.13 15.75 -8.19
CA ASP A 82 -1.99 16.36 -7.17
C ASP A 82 -2.04 15.46 -5.93
N ASN A 83 -2.26 14.16 -6.13
CA ASN A 83 -2.20 13.20 -5.04
C ASN A 83 -0.80 13.12 -4.43
N ILE A 84 0.28 13.14 -5.24
CA ILE A 84 1.64 13.16 -4.69
C ILE A 84 1.87 14.39 -3.80
N LYS A 85 1.50 15.59 -4.26
CA LYS A 85 1.67 16.82 -3.47
C LYS A 85 0.87 16.77 -2.17
N LYS A 86 -0.34 16.22 -2.20
CA LYS A 86 -1.17 15.99 -1.01
C LYS A 86 -0.45 15.09 0.02
N TRP A 87 0.08 13.95 -0.40
CA TRP A 87 0.76 13.05 0.54
C TRP A 87 2.07 13.63 1.07
N LEU A 88 2.82 14.36 0.23
CA LEU A 88 4.02 15.07 0.68
C LEU A 88 3.70 16.13 1.74
N SER A 89 2.58 16.87 1.60
CA SER A 89 2.16 17.86 2.61
C SER A 89 1.67 17.23 3.91
N GLN A 90 1.20 15.98 3.86
CA GLN A 90 0.83 15.17 5.04
C GLN A 90 2.04 14.49 5.70
N GLY A 91 3.27 14.75 5.22
CA GLY A 91 4.50 14.26 5.81
C GLY A 91 5.02 12.95 5.24
N ALA A 92 4.50 12.47 4.10
CA ALA A 92 5.05 11.31 3.42
C ALA A 92 6.53 11.55 3.04
N GLN A 93 7.41 10.62 3.43
CA GLN A 93 8.85 10.70 3.16
C GLN A 93 9.24 9.69 2.07
N PRO A 94 9.43 10.13 0.81
CA PRO A 94 9.90 9.25 -0.25
C PRO A 94 11.35 8.82 -0.01
N THR A 95 11.72 7.64 -0.54
CA THR A 95 13.12 7.19 -0.59
C THR A 95 13.94 8.08 -1.51
N ASP A 96 15.27 8.04 -1.42
CA ASP A 96 16.14 8.94 -2.19
C ASP A 96 16.01 8.76 -3.71
N THR A 97 15.77 7.53 -4.17
CA THR A 97 15.46 7.24 -5.58
C THR A 97 14.17 7.94 -6.01
N VAL A 98 13.11 7.86 -5.20
CA VAL A 98 11.82 8.49 -5.50
C VAL A 98 11.91 10.01 -5.40
N LYS A 99 12.68 10.56 -4.45
CA LYS A 99 12.98 12.02 -4.40
C LYS A 99 13.63 12.51 -5.69
N SER A 100 14.60 11.75 -6.22
CA SER A 100 15.27 12.08 -7.48
C SER A 100 14.31 12.03 -8.67
N LEU A 101 13.41 11.04 -8.69
CA LEU A 101 12.34 10.93 -9.68
C LEU A 101 11.39 12.13 -9.61
N PHE A 102 10.90 12.46 -8.41
CA PHE A 102 10.01 13.58 -8.15
C PHE A 102 10.62 14.91 -8.59
N LYS A 103 11.89 15.18 -8.25
CA LYS A 103 12.60 16.40 -8.70
C LYS A 103 12.66 16.58 -10.23
N LYS A 104 12.63 15.48 -10.99
CA LYS A 104 12.71 15.52 -12.46
C LYS A 104 11.35 15.68 -13.13
N HIS A 105 10.26 15.27 -12.48
CA HIS A 105 8.98 15.05 -13.17
C HIS A 105 7.76 15.71 -12.51
N LEU A 106 7.84 16.15 -11.25
CA LEU A 106 6.79 16.93 -10.59
C LEU A 106 6.97 18.42 -10.87
#